data_AF-A0A1F3PEP2-F1
#
_entry.id   AF-A0A1F3PEP2-F1
#
_cell.length_a   1.000
_cell.length_b   1.000
_cell.length_c   1.000
_cell.angle_alpha   90.00
_cell.angle_beta   90.00
_cell.angle_gamma   90.00
#
_symmetry.space_group_name_H-M   'P 1'
#
loop_
_entity.id
_entity.type
_entity.pdbx_description
1 polymer ?
#
loop_
_entity_poly.entity_id
_entity_poly.type
_entity_poly.pdbx_seq_one_letter_code
_entity_poly.pdbx_strand_id
1 'polypeptide(L)'
;MNEFFGTIYDSVFGIFDNLYFLIFQHLYENGGYIKLGLSFVLIPFVCWILFYYLWKYPYGKLWHWLVWMALTVLIVFGTTYGIANTEILGSDNQALNEAIADAGTGYADYAASLPLKYALANSLLALIIGFIYSLIMKQFSKIQIHLPF
;
A
#
# COMPACT_ATOMS: atom_id res chain seq x y z
N MET A 1 4.34 14.95 5.78
CA MET A 1 4.22 13.64 5.08
C MET A 1 3.06 12.81 5.58
N ASN A 2 2.88 12.64 6.91
CA ASN A 2 1.68 11.97 7.46
C ASN A 2 0.37 12.60 6.95
N GLU A 3 0.25 13.93 6.99
CA GLU A 3 -0.92 14.65 6.49
C GLU A 3 -1.22 14.38 5.01
N PHE A 4 -0.18 14.32 4.16
CA PHE A 4 -0.34 14.04 2.74
C PHE A 4 -0.90 12.64 2.51
N PHE A 5 -0.31 11.61 3.13
CA PHE A 5 -0.80 10.24 2.98
C PHE A 5 -2.14 10.01 3.66
N GLY A 6 -2.36 10.57 4.86
CA GLY A 6 -3.65 10.56 5.55
C GLY A 6 -4.76 11.13 4.66
N THR A 7 -4.54 12.31 4.08
CA THR A 7 -5.50 12.94 3.15
C THR A 7 -5.86 12.05 1.97
N ILE A 8 -4.92 11.26 1.43
CA ILE A 8 -5.24 10.30 0.36
C ILE A 8 -6.25 9.26 0.85
N TYR A 9 -6.01 8.63 2.00
CA TYR A 9 -6.91 7.62 2.53
C TYR A 9 -8.26 8.19 2.96
N ASP A 10 -8.25 9.38 3.54
CA ASP A 10 -9.43 10.00 4.14
C ASP A 10 -10.32 10.63 3.06
N SER A 11 -9.74 11.37 2.13
CA SER A 11 -10.51 12.11 1.11
C SER A 11 -10.79 11.29 -0.15
N VAL A 12 -9.85 10.45 -0.59
CA VAL A 12 -10.01 9.68 -1.84
C VAL A 12 -10.73 8.36 -1.60
N PHE A 13 -10.38 7.66 -0.51
CA PHE A 13 -10.93 6.33 -0.21
C PHE A 13 -12.01 6.35 0.88
N GLY A 14 -12.22 7.48 1.57
CA GLY A 14 -13.25 7.59 2.60
C GLY A 14 -13.04 6.61 3.76
N ILE A 15 -11.78 6.27 4.09
CA ILE A 15 -11.48 5.30 5.15
C ILE A 15 -11.68 5.93 6.52
N PHE A 16 -11.52 7.25 6.68
CA PHE A 16 -11.70 7.92 7.95
C PHE A 16 -13.14 7.87 8.48
N ASP A 17 -13.28 7.60 9.77
CA ASP A 17 -14.55 7.68 10.49
C ASP A 17 -14.31 8.30 11.88
N ASN A 18 -15.05 9.37 12.15
CA ASN A 18 -14.92 10.16 13.37
C ASN A 18 -15.29 9.36 14.64
N LEU A 19 -16.11 8.32 14.53
CA LEU A 19 -16.46 7.44 15.66
C LEU A 19 -15.25 6.66 16.17
N TYR A 20 -14.29 6.38 15.28
CA TYR A 20 -13.10 5.56 15.57
C TYR A 20 -11.81 6.41 15.59
N PHE A 21 -11.93 7.69 15.97
CA PHE A 21 -10.86 8.68 15.92
C PHE A 21 -9.53 8.22 16.54
N LEU A 22 -9.57 7.46 17.64
CA LEU A 22 -8.35 6.96 18.31
C LEU A 22 -7.45 6.12 17.39
N ILE A 23 -8.04 5.36 16.45
CA ILE A 23 -7.26 4.58 15.48
C ILE A 23 -6.47 5.53 14.56
N PHE A 24 -7.16 6.53 14.01
CA PHE A 24 -6.60 7.45 13.04
C PHE A 24 -5.59 8.41 13.69
N GLN A 25 -5.86 8.84 14.93
CA GLN A 25 -4.92 9.59 15.73
C GLN A 25 -3.64 8.78 15.97
N HIS A 26 -3.77 7.50 16.36
CA HIS A 26 -2.64 6.62 16.57
C HIS A 26 -1.78 6.47 15.30
N LEU A 27 -2.42 6.22 14.14
CA LEU A 27 -1.74 6.12 12.85
C LEU A 27 -1.04 7.42 12.44
N TYR A 28 -1.63 8.56 12.78
CA TYR A 28 -1.05 9.87 12.48
C TYR A 28 0.19 10.17 13.32
N GLU A 29 0.10 9.94 14.63
CA GLU A 29 1.16 10.27 15.58
C GLU A 29 2.35 9.30 15.47
N ASN A 30 2.11 8.02 15.20
CA ASN A 30 3.15 6.99 15.14
C ASN A 30 3.70 6.72 13.72
N GLY A 31 3.31 7.54 12.74
CA GLY A 31 3.82 7.42 11.38
C GLY A 31 3.28 6.24 10.59
N GLY A 32 2.15 5.65 11.02
CA GLY A 32 1.46 4.58 10.30
C GLY A 32 1.11 5.00 8.87
N TYR A 33 0.61 6.22 8.66
CA TYR A 33 0.32 6.73 7.31
C TYR A 33 1.55 6.87 6.42
N ILE A 34 2.72 7.22 6.98
CA ILE A 34 3.97 7.22 6.21
C ILE A 34 4.34 5.80 5.80
N LYS A 35 4.25 4.82 6.71
CA LYS A 35 4.56 3.41 6.38
C LYS A 35 3.64 2.89 5.27
N LEU A 36 2.33 3.13 5.40
CA LEU A 36 1.34 2.76 4.39
C LEU A 36 1.60 3.49 3.07
N GLY A 37 1.86 4.78 3.11
CA GLY A 37 2.12 5.61 1.94
C GLY A 37 3.36 5.21 1.16
N LEU A 38 4.47 4.98 1.88
CA LEU A 38 5.71 4.53 1.27
C LEU A 38 5.60 3.13 0.68
N SER A 39 4.73 2.26 1.19
CA SER A 39 4.57 0.91 0.66
C SER A 39 4.11 0.91 -0.81
N PHE A 40 3.10 1.72 -1.18
CA PHE A 40 2.61 1.77 -2.57
C PHE A 40 3.51 2.59 -3.51
N VAL A 41 4.47 3.35 -2.96
CA VAL A 41 5.43 4.14 -3.74
C VAL A 41 6.73 3.34 -3.96
N LEU A 42 7.37 2.90 -2.88
CA LEU A 42 8.69 2.29 -2.94
C LEU A 42 8.66 0.86 -3.47
N ILE A 43 7.64 0.07 -3.12
CA ILE A 43 7.58 -1.33 -3.57
C ILE A 43 7.44 -1.39 -5.09
N PRO A 44 6.47 -0.70 -5.74
CA PRO A 44 6.41 -0.71 -7.20
C PRO A 44 7.69 -0.18 -7.84
N PHE A 45 8.30 0.88 -7.28
CA PHE A 45 9.55 1.41 -7.81
C PHE A 45 10.65 0.34 -7.84
N VAL A 46 10.89 -0.36 -6.72
CA VAL A 46 11.90 -1.42 -6.64
C VAL A 46 11.55 -2.60 -7.54
N CYS A 47 10.29 -3.04 -7.56
CA CYS A 47 9.84 -4.13 -8.41
C CYS A 47 10.06 -3.81 -9.90
N TRP A 48 9.75 -2.59 -10.35
CA TRP A 48 9.96 -2.22 -11.75
C TRP A 48 11.43 -2.03 -12.10
N ILE A 49 12.27 -1.58 -11.17
CA ILE A 49 13.73 -1.59 -11.36
C ILE A 49 14.23 -3.02 -11.61
N LEU A 50 13.77 -3.97 -10.78
CA LEU A 50 14.15 -5.37 -10.91
C LEU A 50 13.76 -5.91 -12.30
N PHE A 51 12.57 -5.58 -12.78
CA PHE A 51 12.10 -6.04 -14.09
C PHE A 51 12.84 -5.43 -15.27
N TYR A 52 13.05 -4.10 -15.30
CA TYR A 52 13.64 -3.45 -16.48
C TYR A 52 15.16 -3.50 -16.56
N TYR A 53 15.86 -3.66 -15.42
CA TYR A 53 17.32 -3.54 -15.38
C TYR A 53 18.03 -4.80 -14.89
N LEU A 54 17.42 -5.59 -14.01
CA LEU A 54 18.05 -6.77 -13.42
C LEU A 54 17.57 -8.07 -14.07
N TRP A 55 16.32 -8.12 -14.52
CA TRP A 55 15.77 -9.25 -15.25
C TRP A 55 16.30 -9.27 -16.69
N LYS A 56 17.47 -9.90 -16.88
CA LYS A 56 18.13 -10.14 -18.18
C LYS A 56 17.45 -11.26 -18.98
N TYR A 57 16.20 -11.04 -19.39
CA TYR A 57 15.46 -11.99 -20.24
C TYR A 57 14.98 -11.26 -21.49
N PRO A 58 15.76 -11.27 -22.59
CA PRO A 58 15.55 -10.43 -23.78
C PRO A 58 14.28 -10.78 -24.58
N TYR A 59 13.45 -11.71 -24.10
CA TYR A 59 12.19 -12.12 -24.72
C TYR A 59 10.96 -11.81 -23.84
N GLY A 60 11.04 -10.79 -22.97
CA GLY A 60 9.89 -10.30 -22.24
C GLY A 60 8.72 -10.05 -23.19
N LYS A 61 7.58 -10.69 -22.93
CA LYS A 61 6.31 -10.46 -23.67
C LYS A 61 5.36 -9.66 -22.79
N LEU A 62 4.33 -9.07 -23.39
CA LEU A 62 3.28 -8.35 -22.65
C LEU A 62 2.73 -9.14 -21.46
N TRP A 63 2.56 -10.46 -21.58
CA TRP A 63 2.10 -11.29 -20.46
C TRP A 63 3.08 -11.30 -19.27
N HIS A 64 4.38 -11.23 -19.49
CA HIS A 64 5.37 -11.13 -18.40
C HIS A 64 5.24 -9.81 -17.66
N TRP A 65 4.98 -8.73 -18.40
CA TRP A 65 4.69 -7.41 -17.82
C TRP A 65 3.41 -7.45 -16.98
N LEU A 66 2.33 -8.07 -17.48
CA LEU A 66 1.07 -8.21 -16.76
C LEU A 66 1.22 -9.05 -15.49
N VAL A 67 1.90 -10.19 -15.57
CA VAL A 67 2.20 -11.04 -14.41
C VAL A 67 3.06 -10.28 -13.40
N TRP A 68 4.04 -9.51 -13.86
CA TRP A 68 4.89 -8.72 -12.97
C TRP A 68 4.13 -7.59 -12.27
N MET A 69 3.22 -6.92 -12.98
CA MET A 69 2.30 -5.95 -12.38
C MET A 69 1.44 -6.62 -11.30
N ALA A 70 0.83 -7.78 -11.61
CA ALA A 70 0.00 -8.52 -10.66
C ALA A 70 0.80 -8.94 -9.41
N LEU A 71 2.04 -9.41 -9.58
CA LEU A 71 2.94 -9.74 -8.47
C LEU A 71 3.29 -8.49 -7.64
N THR A 72 3.58 -7.38 -8.29
CA THR A 72 3.88 -6.11 -7.59
C THR A 72 2.70 -5.66 -6.75
N VAL A 73 1.49 -5.70 -7.30
CA VAL A 73 0.25 -5.37 -6.57
C VAL A 73 0.03 -6.34 -5.41
N LEU A 74 0.27 -7.63 -5.59
CA LEU A 74 0.14 -8.64 -4.53
C LEU A 74 1.13 -8.40 -3.39
N ILE A 75 2.37 -8.01 -3.69
CA ILE A 75 3.38 -7.66 -2.66
C ILE A 75 2.93 -6.42 -1.89
N VAL A 76 2.45 -5.38 -2.59
CA VAL A 76 1.91 -4.18 -1.93
C VAL A 76 0.71 -4.53 -1.07
N PHE A 77 -0.22 -5.36 -1.55
CA PHE A 77 -1.38 -5.82 -0.80
C PHE A 77 -0.96 -6.48 0.50
N GLY A 78 -0.10 -7.50 0.44
CA GLY A 78 0.36 -8.25 1.62
C GLY A 78 1.14 -7.37 2.59
N THR A 79 2.02 -6.51 2.08
CA THR A 79 2.82 -5.60 2.92
C THR A 79 1.94 -4.57 3.62
N THR A 80 1.00 -3.96 2.90
CA THR A 80 0.05 -2.98 3.46
C THR A 80 -0.85 -3.63 4.50
N TYR A 81 -1.38 -4.81 4.21
CA TYR A 81 -2.19 -5.58 5.15
C TYR A 81 -1.40 -5.87 6.44
N GLY A 82 -0.16 -6.34 6.31
CA GLY A 82 0.73 -6.60 7.43
C GLY A 82 0.99 -5.35 8.27
N ILE A 83 1.35 -4.22 7.63
CA ILE A 83 1.58 -2.94 8.32
C ILE A 83 0.33 -2.50 9.06
N ALA A 84 -0.83 -2.44 8.40
CA ALA A 84 -2.06 -2.01 9.04
C ALA A 84 -2.46 -2.94 10.20
N ASN A 85 -2.25 -4.25 10.06
CA ASN A 85 -2.50 -5.21 11.12
C ASN A 85 -1.58 -4.97 12.34
N THR A 86 -0.29 -4.73 12.13
CA THR A 86 0.64 -4.48 13.24
C THR A 86 0.44 -3.11 13.89
N GLU A 87 0.17 -2.07 13.10
CA GLU A 87 0.02 -0.71 13.64
C GLU A 87 -1.33 -0.51 14.35
N ILE A 88 -2.38 -1.25 13.97
CA ILE A 88 -3.73 -1.08 14.54
C ILE A 88 -4.03 -2.16 15.57
N LEU A 89 -3.94 -3.44 15.18
CA LEU A 89 -4.32 -4.57 16.04
C LEU A 89 -3.17 -5.07 16.92
N GLY A 90 -1.93 -4.82 16.50
CA GLY A 90 -0.71 -5.07 17.29
C GLY A 90 -0.15 -3.83 17.95
N SER A 91 -0.97 -2.77 18.11
CA SER A 91 -0.52 -1.48 18.66
C SER A 91 -0.12 -1.59 20.14
N ASP A 92 0.93 -0.87 20.53
CA ASP A 92 1.31 -0.70 21.94
C ASP A 92 0.51 0.43 22.63
N ASN A 93 -0.44 1.07 21.95
CA ASN A 93 -1.24 2.16 22.51
C ASN A 93 -2.36 1.63 23.42
N GLN A 94 -2.20 1.86 24.72
CA GLN A 94 -3.14 1.39 25.74
C GLN A 94 -4.57 1.90 25.51
N ALA A 95 -4.77 3.18 25.19
CA ALA A 95 -6.10 3.75 25.00
C ALA A 95 -6.82 3.13 23.79
N LEU A 96 -6.08 2.86 22.71
CA LEU A 96 -6.61 2.17 21.54
C LEU A 96 -6.98 0.71 21.87
N ASN A 97 -6.11 0.00 22.60
CA ASN A 97 -6.35 -1.39 22.97
C ASN A 97 -7.55 -1.52 23.93
N GLU A 98 -7.73 -0.57 24.86
CA GLU A 98 -8.91 -0.50 25.73
C GLU A 98 -10.19 -0.26 24.93
N ALA A 99 -10.15 0.66 23.95
CA ALA A 99 -11.30 0.91 23.08
C ALA A 99 -11.66 -0.32 22.22
N ILE A 100 -10.65 -1.02 21.68
CA ILE A 100 -10.85 -2.27 20.93
C ILE A 100 -11.41 -3.38 21.82
N ALA A 101 -10.98 -3.48 23.07
CA ALA A 101 -11.48 -4.48 24.02
C ALA A 101 -12.92 -4.20 24.49
N ASP A 102 -13.42 -2.96 24.37
CA ASP A 102 -14.80 -2.62 24.69
C ASP A 102 -15.77 -3.06 23.59
N ALA A 103 -16.42 -4.21 23.84
CA ALA A 103 -17.39 -4.82 22.94
C ALA A 103 -18.63 -3.94 22.65
N GLY A 104 -18.90 -2.90 23.45
CA GLY A 104 -20.04 -2.00 23.26
C GLY A 104 -19.83 -0.90 22.22
N THR A 105 -18.58 -0.67 21.78
CA THR A 105 -18.22 0.51 20.97
C THR A 105 -18.08 0.24 19.47
N GLY A 106 -17.99 -1.03 19.07
CA GLY A 106 -17.76 -1.43 17.67
C GLY A 106 -16.33 -1.23 17.15
N TYR A 107 -15.40 -0.79 18.01
CA TYR A 107 -13.99 -0.56 17.63
C TYR A 107 -13.32 -1.82 17.10
N ALA A 108 -13.57 -2.98 17.71
CA ALA A 108 -12.99 -4.25 17.27
C ALA A 108 -13.35 -4.60 15.82
N ASP A 109 -14.63 -4.54 15.47
CA ASP A 109 -15.12 -4.88 14.13
C ASP A 109 -14.57 -3.90 13.08
N TYR A 110 -14.59 -2.61 13.43
CA TYR A 110 -14.07 -1.60 12.55
C TYR A 110 -12.55 -1.73 12.34
N ALA A 111 -11.79 -1.88 13.43
CA ALA A 111 -10.34 -2.07 13.40
C ALA A 111 -9.95 -3.33 12.60
N ALA A 112 -10.68 -4.44 12.75
CA ALA A 112 -10.45 -5.66 11.98
C ALA A 112 -10.69 -5.48 10.47
N SER A 113 -11.57 -4.55 10.07
CA SER A 113 -11.84 -4.24 8.66
C SER A 113 -10.74 -3.39 8.00
N LEU A 114 -10.00 -2.60 8.79
CA LEU A 114 -9.07 -1.59 8.27
C LEU A 114 -7.88 -2.18 7.49
N PRO A 115 -7.21 -3.27 7.92
CA PRO A 115 -6.12 -3.86 7.15
C PRO A 115 -6.50 -4.19 5.71
N LEU A 116 -7.70 -4.74 5.50
CA LEU A 116 -8.19 -5.05 4.16
C LEU A 116 -8.50 -3.77 3.37
N LYS A 117 -9.15 -2.78 3.99
CA LYS A 117 -9.46 -1.49 3.33
C LYS A 117 -8.19 -0.78 2.85
N TYR A 118 -7.17 -0.67 3.70
CA TYR A 118 -5.89 -0.08 3.32
C TYR A 118 -5.17 -0.89 2.25
N ALA A 119 -5.15 -2.23 2.37
CA ALA A 119 -4.52 -3.09 1.38
C ALA A 119 -5.16 -2.96 -0.01
N LEU A 120 -6.49 -2.87 -0.09
CA LEU A 120 -7.21 -2.63 -1.34
C LEU A 120 -6.92 -1.23 -1.92
N ALA A 121 -6.95 -0.19 -1.09
CA ALA A 121 -6.63 1.17 -1.51
C ALA A 121 -5.20 1.26 -2.08
N ASN A 122 -4.22 0.73 -1.35
CA ASN A 122 -2.83 0.69 -1.80
C ASN A 122 -2.60 -0.19 -3.02
N SER A 123 -3.38 -1.26 -3.20
CA SER A 123 -3.31 -2.09 -4.41
C SER A 123 -3.73 -1.32 -5.65
N LEU A 124 -4.80 -0.52 -5.55
CA LEU A 124 -5.23 0.34 -6.64
C LEU A 124 -4.19 1.43 -6.94
N LEU A 125 -3.65 2.07 -5.91
CA LEU A 125 -2.59 3.08 -6.06
C LEU A 125 -1.32 2.47 -6.66
N ALA A 126 -0.91 1.27 -6.21
CA ALA A 126 0.24 0.57 -6.73
C ALA A 126 0.07 0.13 -8.19
N LEU A 127 -1.14 -0.19 -8.62
CA LEU A 127 -1.43 -0.46 -10.02
C LEU A 127 -1.18 0.79 -10.88
N ILE A 128 -1.70 1.95 -10.45
CA ILE A 128 -1.54 3.22 -11.16
C ILE A 128 -0.07 3.66 -11.17
N ILE A 129 0.57 3.70 -10.00
CA ILE A 129 1.96 4.13 -9.85
C ILE A 129 2.92 3.13 -10.51
N GLY A 130 2.66 1.84 -10.37
CA GLY A 130 3.41 0.79 -11.05
C GLY A 130 3.36 0.94 -12.56
N PHE A 131 2.19 1.25 -13.13
CA PHE A 131 2.05 1.53 -14.55
C PHE A 131 2.89 2.75 -14.98
N ILE A 132 2.82 3.84 -14.22
CA ILE A 132 3.63 5.05 -14.48
C ILE A 132 5.12 4.73 -14.43
N TYR A 133 5.58 4.00 -13.42
CA TYR A 133 6.97 3.59 -13.29
C TYR A 133 7.42 2.69 -14.43
N SER A 134 6.56 1.77 -14.89
CA SER A 134 6.94 0.91 -16.01
C SER A 134 7.22 1.75 -17.26
N LEU A 135 6.35 2.71 -17.58
CA LEU A 135 6.52 3.61 -18.73
C LEU A 135 7.79 4.45 -18.63
N ILE A 136 8.07 5.02 -17.45
CA ILE A 136 9.29 5.82 -17.22
C ILE A 136 10.53 4.93 -17.40
N MET A 137 10.59 3.78 -16.75
CA MET A 137 11.78 2.92 -16.76
C MET A 137 12.04 2.30 -18.13
N LYS A 138 10.97 1.99 -18.88
CA LYS A 138 11.09 1.53 -20.26
C LYS A 138 11.91 2.49 -21.13
N GLN A 139 11.69 3.80 -21.00
CA GLN A 139 12.41 4.80 -21.81
C GLN A 139 13.95 4.71 -21.65
N PHE A 140 14.41 4.24 -20.49
CA PHE A 140 15.84 4.15 -20.18
C PHE A 140 16.37 2.71 -20.20
N SER A 141 15.51 1.69 -20.34
CA SER A 141 15.92 0.29 -20.40
C SER A 141 16.55 -0.05 -21.74
N LYS A 142 17.74 -0.67 -21.69
CA LYS A 142 18.42 -1.24 -22.87
C LYS A 142 18.16 -2.74 -23.05
N ILE A 143 17.48 -3.38 -22.09
CA ILE A 143 17.29 -4.84 -22.04
C ILE A 143 15.92 -5.22 -22.59
N GLN A 144 14.87 -4.48 -22.23
CA GLN A 144 13.48 -4.81 -22.55
C GLN A 144 12.86 -3.82 -23.57
N ILE A 145 13.63 -3.41 -24.57
CA ILE A 145 13.27 -2.34 -25.52
C ILE A 145 12.00 -2.69 -26.33
N HIS A 146 11.77 -3.98 -26.58
CA HIS A 146 10.69 -4.49 -27.43
C HIS A 146 9.33 -4.60 -26.73
N LEU A 147 9.24 -4.42 -25.41
CA LEU A 147 7.95 -4.42 -24.72
C LEU A 147 7.13 -3.16 -25.06
N PRO A 148 5.79 -3.25 -25.12
CA PRO A 148 4.95 -2.08 -25.38
C PRO A 148 4.97 -1.07 -24.23
N PHE A 149 5.21 -1.53 -22.99
CA PHE A 149 5.20 -0.74 -21.77
C PHE A 149 6.39 -1.04 -20.91
#